data_AF-A0A3D8HVQ2-F1
#
_entry.id   AF-A0A3D8HVQ2-F1
#
_cell.length_a   1.000
_cell.length_b   1.000
_cell.length_c   1.000
_cell.angle_alpha   90.00
_cell.angle_beta   90.00
_cell.angle_gamma   90.00
#
_symmetry.space_group_name_H-M   'P 1'
#
loop_
_entity.id
_entity.type
_entity.pdbx_description
1 polymer ?
#
loop_
_entity_poly.entity_id
_entity_poly.type
_entity_poly.pdbx_seq_one_letter_code
_entity_poly.pdbx_strand_id
1 'polypeptide(L)'
;MSKEKQLVIRPENELDLKEVYKAKNGRMKESFYEQELQKLHIELCKLQNWVKKYDKKIAILFEGRDAAGKGGTIKALKEHLNPRGCRTVALPKPSEVERTEWYFKRYISTLPSGGEIVFYDRSWYNRAGVERVMGFCSQEQYKEFITQVANLEHMLIASGTMIFKYFLDVGKDEQKRRILRRKTDPLRMWKLSPIDDKSLSLWNEYTEAFEKMFARTHTHFCPWILVNTNDKKRARLNIARDLLSKIDYEEKDQTRVCLLPDPHIVWQYSEYQHHSDDPTQEILRQFKERKKAEKSQKKKDKKLQAKEQKELKILKAKEQEVKKELAKSGKDSKQKELKAPKENKESKANQESKAKDS
;
A
#
# COMPACT_ATOMS: atom_id res chain seq x y z
N MET A 1 -11.58 -6.54 34.79
CA MET A 1 -11.40 -7.30 33.52
C MET A 1 -10.59 -6.45 32.57
N SER A 2 -9.31 -6.77 32.39
CA SER A 2 -8.45 -6.14 31.41
C SER A 2 -9.04 -6.41 30.03
N LYS A 3 -9.56 -5.39 29.32
CA LYS A 3 -9.93 -5.55 27.92
C LYS A 3 -8.67 -5.97 27.17
N GLU A 4 -8.66 -7.19 26.64
CA GLU A 4 -7.58 -7.65 25.77
C GLU A 4 -7.39 -6.60 24.67
N LYS A 5 -6.22 -5.98 24.68
CA LYS A 5 -5.85 -4.95 23.71
C LYS A 5 -5.62 -5.65 22.38
N GLN A 6 -6.66 -5.73 21.55
CA GLN A 6 -6.57 -6.32 20.22
C GLN A 6 -5.58 -5.52 19.37
N LEU A 7 -4.63 -6.23 18.75
CA LEU A 7 -3.67 -5.63 17.83
C LEU A 7 -4.39 -5.12 16.58
N VAL A 8 -4.05 -3.91 16.15
CA VAL A 8 -4.62 -3.33 14.93
C VAL A 8 -4.07 -4.05 13.71
N ILE A 9 -4.98 -4.64 12.93
CA ILE A 9 -4.64 -5.18 11.62
C ILE A 9 -4.44 -4.05 10.60
N ARG A 10 -3.87 -4.38 9.44
CA ARG A 10 -3.59 -3.38 8.40
C ARG A 10 -4.89 -2.71 7.94
N PRO A 11 -5.05 -1.38 8.07
CA PRO A 11 -6.31 -0.70 7.68
C PRO A 11 -6.64 -0.89 6.20
N GLU A 12 -5.63 -1.06 5.35
CA GLU A 12 -5.82 -1.38 3.94
C GLU A 12 -6.53 -2.73 3.67
N ASN A 13 -6.59 -3.64 4.65
CA ASN A 13 -7.29 -4.92 4.54
C ASN A 13 -8.77 -4.82 4.94
N GLU A 14 -9.15 -3.82 5.74
CA GLU A 14 -10.52 -3.65 6.24
C GLU A 14 -11.36 -2.73 5.34
N LEU A 15 -10.72 -1.72 4.75
CA LEU A 15 -11.40 -0.73 3.92
C LEU A 15 -11.67 -1.24 2.50
N ASP A 16 -12.60 -0.59 1.79
CA ASP A 16 -12.78 -0.86 0.37
C ASP A 16 -11.49 -0.50 -0.40
N LEU A 17 -11.02 -1.39 -1.29
CA LEU A 17 -9.96 -1.13 -2.25
C LEU A 17 -10.06 0.24 -2.92
N LYS A 18 -11.29 0.70 -3.23
CA LYS A 18 -11.52 2.01 -3.85
C LYS A 18 -11.14 3.17 -2.95
N GLU A 19 -11.10 3.02 -1.64
CA GLU A 19 -10.68 4.04 -0.67
C GLU A 19 -9.16 4.10 -0.55
N VAL A 20 -8.51 2.95 -0.55
CA VAL A 20 -7.06 2.79 -0.34
C VAL A 20 -6.25 3.00 -1.63
N TYR A 21 -6.72 2.45 -2.74
CA TYR A 21 -5.97 2.36 -4.00
C TYR A 21 -6.66 3.09 -5.15
N LYS A 22 -5.86 3.52 -6.12
CA LYS A 22 -6.31 4.15 -7.36
C LYS A 22 -6.70 3.07 -8.37
N ALA A 23 -7.97 3.00 -8.74
CA ALA A 23 -8.49 2.04 -9.72
C ALA A 23 -7.80 2.09 -11.10
N LYS A 24 -7.13 3.20 -11.44
CA LYS A 24 -6.42 3.36 -12.73
C LYS A 24 -5.10 2.58 -12.79
N ASN A 25 -4.36 2.51 -11.68
CA ASN A 25 -2.98 1.99 -11.69
C ASN A 25 -2.62 1.14 -10.47
N GLY A 26 -3.58 0.82 -9.59
CA GLY A 26 -3.38 -0.02 -8.41
C GLY A 26 -2.54 0.62 -7.30
N ARG A 27 -2.09 1.86 -7.48
CA ARG A 27 -1.22 2.54 -6.51
C ARG A 27 -2.04 3.15 -5.37
N MET A 28 -1.44 3.20 -4.20
CA MET A 28 -2.00 3.79 -3.00
C MET A 28 -2.33 5.28 -3.20
N LYS A 29 -3.48 5.69 -2.68
CA LYS A 29 -3.91 7.09 -2.68
C LYS A 29 -3.02 7.94 -1.78
N GLU A 30 -2.98 9.24 -2.03
CA GLU A 30 -2.21 10.18 -1.19
C GLU A 30 -2.86 10.34 0.17
N SER A 31 -4.17 10.61 0.19
CA SER A 31 -4.94 10.81 1.41
C SER A 31 -4.77 9.67 2.42
N PHE A 32 -4.93 8.41 1.97
CA PHE A 32 -4.75 7.25 2.83
C PHE A 32 -3.30 7.11 3.33
N TYR A 33 -2.33 7.32 2.43
CA TYR A 33 -0.92 7.24 2.77
C TYR A 33 -0.50 8.29 3.81
N GLU A 34 -0.94 9.53 3.67
CA GLU A 34 -0.60 10.62 4.60
C GLU A 34 -1.20 10.37 5.98
N GLN A 35 -2.45 9.90 6.05
CA GLN A 35 -3.11 9.54 7.32
C GLN A 35 -2.37 8.42 8.06
N GLU A 36 -1.99 7.35 7.35
CA GLU A 36 -1.28 6.23 7.97
C GLU A 36 0.16 6.57 8.31
N LEU A 37 0.84 7.37 7.47
CA LEU A 37 2.20 7.82 7.76
C LEU A 37 2.24 8.71 9.00
N GLN A 38 1.27 9.60 9.20
CA GLN A 38 1.19 10.46 10.37
C GLN A 38 1.12 9.64 11.67
N LYS A 39 0.35 8.55 11.70
CA LYS A 39 0.30 7.63 12.84
C LYS A 39 1.67 6.99 13.10
N LEU A 40 2.35 6.56 12.04
CA LEU A 40 3.69 5.98 12.14
C LEU A 40 4.75 7.01 12.56
N HIS A 41 4.60 8.28 12.18
CA HIS A 41 5.48 9.36 12.64
C HIS A 41 5.40 9.56 14.14
N ILE A 42 4.21 9.47 14.74
CA ILE A 42 4.04 9.54 16.20
C ILE A 42 4.86 8.44 16.88
N GLU A 43 4.76 7.20 16.38
CA GLU A 43 5.52 6.06 16.90
C GLU A 43 7.03 6.20 16.67
N LEU A 44 7.46 6.74 15.53
CA LEU A 44 8.87 7.04 15.25
C LEU A 44 9.42 8.10 16.23
N CYS A 45 8.63 9.11 16.60
CA CYS A 45 9.01 10.09 17.61
C CYS A 45 9.16 9.45 19.01
N LYS A 46 8.25 8.54 19.39
CA LYS A 46 8.37 7.77 20.64
C LYS A 46 9.63 6.91 20.64
N LEU A 47 9.88 6.20 19.54
CA LEU A 47 11.11 5.43 19.35
C LEU A 47 12.35 6.33 19.53
N GLN A 48 12.38 7.51 18.92
CA GLN A 48 13.53 8.41 19.06
C GLN A 48 13.73 8.88 20.51
N ASN A 49 12.66 9.22 21.22
CA ASN A 49 12.75 9.60 22.62
C ASN A 49 13.30 8.45 23.48
N TRP A 50 12.84 7.23 23.22
CA TRP A 50 13.35 6.02 23.88
C TRP A 50 14.83 5.76 23.57
N VAL A 51 15.23 5.89 22.31
CA VAL A 51 16.63 5.76 21.88
C VAL A 51 17.52 6.71 22.65
N LYS A 52 17.11 7.98 22.76
CA LYS A 52 17.83 9.00 23.52
C LYS A 52 17.85 8.72 25.03
N LYS A 53 16.72 8.30 25.61
CA LYS A 53 16.60 8.03 27.05
C LYS A 53 17.50 6.88 27.52
N TYR A 54 17.69 5.88 26.67
CA TYR A 54 18.41 4.65 26.99
C TYR A 54 19.74 4.47 26.24
N ASP A 55 20.29 5.55 25.68
CA ASP A 55 21.55 5.60 24.93
C ASP A 55 21.70 4.49 23.88
N LYS A 56 20.59 4.16 23.20
CA LYS A 56 20.59 3.13 22.15
C LYS A 56 21.27 3.67 20.89
N LYS A 57 21.85 2.76 20.11
CA LYS A 57 22.55 3.07 18.87
C LYS A 57 21.82 2.41 17.72
N ILE A 58 21.27 3.17 16.78
CA ILE A 58 20.52 2.60 15.64
C ILE A 58 21.17 3.00 14.32
N ALA A 59 21.53 2.02 13.50
CA ALA A 59 21.97 2.20 12.12
C ALA A 59 20.97 1.57 11.15
N ILE A 60 20.44 2.36 10.22
CA ILE A 60 19.45 1.90 9.23
C ILE A 60 20.05 2.08 7.84
N LEU A 61 20.33 0.97 7.17
CA LEU A 61 20.97 0.90 5.88
C LEU A 61 19.93 0.74 4.78
N PHE A 62 19.94 1.68 3.83
CA PHE A 62 19.14 1.58 2.62
C PHE A 62 20.03 1.28 1.42
N GLU A 63 19.93 0.05 0.92
CA GLU A 63 20.48 -0.37 -0.35
C GLU A 63 19.36 -0.57 -1.39
N GLY A 64 19.76 -0.82 -2.64
CA GLY A 64 18.83 -1.07 -3.73
C GLY A 64 19.28 -0.39 -5.02
N ARG A 65 18.58 -0.72 -6.11
CA ARG A 65 18.87 -0.18 -7.44
C ARG A 65 18.72 1.34 -7.50
N ASP A 66 19.31 1.94 -8.54
CA ASP A 66 19.04 3.34 -8.84
C ASP A 66 17.56 3.54 -9.15
N ALA A 67 17.03 4.69 -8.71
CA ALA A 67 15.61 5.02 -8.74
C ALA A 67 14.66 4.12 -7.90
N ALA A 68 15.15 3.18 -7.09
CA ALA A 68 14.31 2.35 -6.22
C ALA A 68 13.56 3.15 -5.14
N GLY A 69 14.17 4.22 -4.61
CA GLY A 69 13.46 5.17 -3.73
C GLY A 69 14.16 5.52 -2.42
N LYS A 70 15.38 5.03 -2.16
CA LYS A 70 16.19 5.22 -0.95
C LYS A 70 16.03 6.59 -0.27
N GLY A 71 16.58 7.66 -0.85
CA GLY A 71 16.46 9.00 -0.27
C GLY A 71 15.02 9.51 -0.10
N GLY A 72 14.08 9.07 -0.93
CA GLY A 72 12.66 9.39 -0.77
C GLY A 72 11.96 8.63 0.35
N THR A 73 12.52 7.50 0.79
CA THR A 73 12.09 6.74 1.98
C THR A 73 12.72 7.33 3.22
N ILE A 74 14.03 7.59 3.22
CA ILE A 74 14.73 8.26 4.32
C ILE A 74 14.05 9.59 4.66
N LYS A 75 13.76 10.41 3.65
CA LYS A 75 13.05 11.68 3.84
C LYS A 75 11.70 11.49 4.54
N ALA A 76 10.92 10.48 4.14
CA ALA A 76 9.61 10.23 4.72
C ALA A 76 9.69 9.74 6.17
N LEU A 77 10.64 8.86 6.50
CA LEU A 77 10.82 8.36 7.88
C LEU A 77 11.35 9.45 8.81
N LYS A 78 12.26 10.30 8.32
CA LYS A 78 12.94 11.33 9.11
C LYS A 78 12.12 12.61 9.29
N GLU A 79 11.04 12.79 8.52
CA GLU A 79 10.33 14.07 8.35
C GLU A 79 10.00 14.81 9.67
N HIS A 80 9.56 14.08 10.70
CA HIS A 80 9.21 14.65 12.00
C HIS A 80 10.18 14.29 13.15
N LEU A 81 11.30 13.64 12.84
CA LEU A 81 12.30 13.29 13.85
C LEU A 81 13.15 14.51 14.23
N ASN A 82 13.52 14.60 15.51
CA ASN A 82 14.41 15.63 16.00
C ASN A 82 15.81 15.48 15.36
N PRO A 83 16.33 16.50 14.66
CA PRO A 83 17.61 16.38 13.97
C PRO A 83 18.81 16.20 14.91
N ARG A 84 18.70 16.54 16.20
CA ARG A 84 19.81 16.44 17.17
C ARG A 84 20.18 14.99 17.53
N GLY A 85 19.25 14.05 17.39
CA GLY A 85 19.49 12.62 17.59
C GLY A 85 19.27 11.79 16.32
N CYS A 86 19.19 12.45 15.17
CA CYS A 86 18.92 11.78 13.91
C CYS A 86 19.60 12.45 12.72
N ARG A 87 20.46 11.70 12.04
CA ARG A 87 21.21 12.18 10.86
C ARG A 87 21.16 11.19 9.71
N THR A 88 21.52 11.70 8.53
CA THR A 88 21.59 10.92 7.30
C THR A 88 23.03 10.95 6.81
N VAL A 89 23.58 9.80 6.48
CA VAL A 89 24.90 9.61 5.89
C VAL A 89 24.71 9.28 4.42
N ALA A 90 25.29 10.09 3.54
CA ALA A 90 25.29 9.89 2.09
C ALA A 90 26.70 10.24 1.59
N LEU A 91 27.65 9.32 1.78
CA LEU A 91 29.06 9.58 1.44
C LEU A 91 29.23 9.68 -0.08
N PRO A 92 30.03 10.64 -0.57
CA PRO A 92 30.40 10.69 -1.98
C PRO A 92 31.37 9.56 -2.34
N LYS A 93 31.77 9.52 -3.62
CA LYS A 93 32.88 8.66 -4.07
C LYS A 93 34.10 8.84 -3.13
N PRO A 94 34.83 7.76 -2.81
CA PRO A 94 35.98 7.87 -1.92
C PRO A 94 37.07 8.76 -2.53
N SER A 95 37.73 9.54 -1.68
CA SER A 95 38.94 10.31 -2.04
C SER A 95 40.12 9.39 -2.35
N GLU A 96 41.21 9.93 -2.90
CA GLU A 96 42.42 9.15 -3.16
C GLU A 96 43.00 8.54 -1.88
N VAL A 97 42.94 9.27 -0.77
CA VAL A 97 43.36 8.77 0.55
C VAL A 97 42.41 7.69 1.06
N GLU A 98 41.08 7.91 1.00
CA GLU A 98 40.10 6.90 1.45
C GLU A 98 40.18 5.60 0.63
N ARG A 99 40.71 5.63 -0.59
CA ARG A 99 40.95 4.44 -1.42
C ARG A 99 42.15 3.60 -0.99
N THR A 100 43.12 4.20 -0.29
CA THR A 100 44.30 3.49 0.25
C THR A 100 44.10 3.04 1.69
N GLU A 101 43.06 3.55 2.35
CA GLU A 101 42.66 3.13 3.68
C GLU A 101 41.91 1.79 3.68
N TRP A 102 41.80 1.19 4.87
CA TRP A 102 40.87 0.10 5.08
C TRP A 102 39.43 0.56 4.76
N TYR A 103 38.73 -0.19 3.91
CA TYR A 103 37.46 0.22 3.30
C TYR A 103 36.40 0.68 4.30
N PHE A 104 36.32 0.04 5.47
CA PHE A 104 35.31 0.34 6.47
C PHE A 104 35.64 1.60 7.30
N LYS A 105 36.88 2.09 7.30
CA LYS A 105 37.32 3.22 8.13
C LYS A 105 36.43 4.46 7.95
N ARG A 106 36.12 4.81 6.70
CA ARG A 106 35.26 5.97 6.39
C ARG A 106 33.81 5.82 6.84
N TYR A 107 33.33 4.59 6.99
CA TYR A 107 31.99 4.33 7.49
C TYR A 107 31.96 4.25 9.02
N ILE A 108 33.02 3.72 9.64
CA ILE A 108 33.15 3.63 11.10
C ILE A 108 33.07 5.00 11.76
N SER A 109 33.68 6.02 11.17
CA SER A 109 33.62 7.40 11.67
C SER A 109 32.20 8.00 11.66
N THR A 110 31.26 7.37 10.96
CA THR A 110 29.87 7.83 10.81
C THR A 110 28.87 7.02 11.63
N LEU A 111 29.31 6.01 12.38
CA LEU A 111 28.42 5.14 13.16
C LEU A 111 27.62 5.92 14.23
N PRO A 112 26.44 5.44 14.63
CA PRO A 112 25.65 6.06 15.68
C PRO A 112 26.36 6.02 17.03
N SER A 113 26.38 7.15 17.72
CA SER A 113 26.65 7.20 19.17
C SER A 113 25.40 6.85 19.99
N GLY A 114 25.54 6.69 21.31
CA GLY A 114 24.40 6.49 22.20
C GLY A 114 23.36 7.61 22.04
N GLY A 115 22.10 7.23 21.85
CA GLY A 115 21.01 8.17 21.61
C GLY A 115 20.83 8.61 20.15
N GLU A 116 21.61 8.06 19.21
CA GLU A 116 21.52 8.41 17.79
C GLU A 116 20.82 7.36 16.92
N ILE A 117 20.04 7.86 15.96
CA ILE A 117 19.52 7.11 14.81
C ILE A 117 20.22 7.62 13.54
N VAL A 118 20.95 6.74 12.85
CA VAL A 118 21.68 7.09 11.63
C VAL A 118 21.10 6.36 10.44
N PHE A 119 20.61 7.11 9.47
CA PHE A 119 20.13 6.61 8.18
C PHE A 119 21.25 6.65 7.14
N TYR A 120 21.54 5.53 6.49
CA TYR A 120 22.53 5.43 5.42
C TYR A 120 21.83 5.39 4.06
N ASP A 121 22.01 6.42 3.22
CA ASP A 121 21.65 6.40 1.79
C ASP A 121 22.82 5.81 1.02
N ARG A 122 22.76 4.48 0.81
CA ARG A 122 23.93 3.62 0.56
C ARG A 122 24.89 3.54 1.75
N SER A 123 25.64 2.45 1.78
CA SER A 123 26.47 2.05 2.91
C SER A 123 27.76 1.36 2.44
N TRP A 124 28.44 0.65 3.34
CA TRP A 124 29.56 -0.22 2.99
C TRP A 124 29.20 -1.29 1.94
N TYR A 125 27.92 -1.59 1.73
CA TYR A 125 27.49 -2.49 0.65
C TYR A 125 27.67 -1.94 -0.77
N ASN A 126 28.11 -0.68 -0.95
CA ASN A 126 28.57 -0.18 -2.24
C ASN A 126 29.59 -1.13 -2.91
N ARG A 127 30.48 -1.75 -2.13
CA ARG A 127 31.47 -2.71 -2.63
C ARG A 127 30.88 -3.99 -3.19
N ALA A 128 29.78 -4.48 -2.60
CA ALA A 128 29.08 -5.67 -3.10
C ALA A 128 28.06 -5.36 -4.21
N GLY A 129 27.74 -4.09 -4.45
CA GLY A 129 26.83 -3.66 -5.50
C GLY A 129 27.55 -2.94 -6.64
N VAL A 130 27.50 -1.61 -6.60
CA VAL A 130 27.97 -0.74 -7.70
C VAL A 130 29.46 -0.92 -8.00
N GLU A 131 30.33 -1.02 -6.98
CA GLU A 131 31.77 -1.13 -7.24
C GLU A 131 32.12 -2.45 -7.93
N ARG A 132 31.44 -3.55 -7.55
CA ARG A 132 31.64 -4.86 -8.18
C ARG A 132 31.19 -4.86 -9.64
N VAL A 133 30.00 -4.34 -9.94
CA VAL A 133 29.42 -4.37 -11.29
C VAL A 133 30.11 -3.37 -12.22
N MET A 134 30.51 -2.21 -11.72
CA MET A 134 31.17 -1.17 -12.52
C MET A 134 32.69 -1.31 -12.56
N GLY A 135 33.28 -2.29 -11.88
CA GLY A 135 34.73 -2.52 -11.85
C GLY A 135 35.51 -1.46 -11.07
N PHE A 136 34.89 -0.82 -10.06
CA PHE A 136 35.56 0.16 -9.19
C PHE A 136 36.36 -0.49 -8.05
N CYS A 137 36.19 -1.79 -7.83
CA CYS A 137 37.01 -2.59 -6.93
C CYS A 137 37.58 -3.83 -7.64
N SER A 138 38.74 -4.30 -7.20
CA SER A 138 39.30 -5.58 -7.67
C SER A 138 38.52 -6.78 -7.12
N GLN A 139 38.75 -7.96 -7.69
CA GLN A 139 38.13 -9.18 -7.21
C GLN A 139 38.60 -9.54 -5.78
N GLU A 140 39.85 -9.24 -5.45
CA GLU A 140 40.45 -9.42 -4.12
C GLU A 140 39.77 -8.50 -3.10
N GLN A 141 39.61 -7.22 -3.43
CA GLN A 141 38.91 -6.25 -2.57
C GLN A 141 37.46 -6.65 -2.29
N TYR A 142 36.76 -7.18 -3.30
CA TYR A 142 35.41 -7.71 -3.13
C TYR A 142 35.37 -8.93 -2.20
N LYS A 143 36.27 -9.90 -2.40
CA LYS A 143 36.37 -11.10 -1.55
C LYS A 143 36.69 -10.73 -0.10
N GLU A 144 37.61 -9.80 0.09
CA GLU A 144 37.95 -9.26 1.40
C GLU A 144 36.72 -8.66 2.08
N PHE A 145 35.98 -7.80 1.38
CA PHE A 145 34.76 -7.19 1.90
C PHE A 145 33.72 -8.22 2.33
N ILE A 146 33.42 -9.20 1.46
CA ILE A 146 32.44 -10.23 1.76
C ILE A 146 32.83 -11.04 3.00
N THR A 147 34.13 -11.26 3.22
CA THR A 147 34.65 -11.98 4.38
C THR A 147 34.57 -11.12 5.66
N GLN A 148 34.83 -9.82 5.56
CA GLN A 148 34.91 -8.93 6.72
C GLN A 148 33.55 -8.37 7.18
N VAL A 149 32.62 -8.12 6.26
CA VAL A 149 31.38 -7.37 6.56
C VAL A 149 30.53 -8.03 7.65
N ALA A 150 30.37 -9.35 7.61
CA ALA A 150 29.59 -10.07 8.62
C ALA A 150 30.24 -9.98 10.01
N ASN A 151 31.58 -10.04 10.08
CA ASN A 151 32.33 -9.89 11.33
C ASN A 151 32.20 -8.47 11.88
N LEU A 152 32.30 -7.45 11.03
CA LEU A 152 32.10 -6.05 11.44
C LEU A 152 30.69 -5.86 12.01
N GLU A 153 29.65 -6.30 11.29
CA GLU A 153 28.27 -6.19 11.74
C GLU A 153 28.04 -6.91 13.08
N HIS A 154 28.63 -8.10 13.23
CA HIS A 154 28.59 -8.84 14.49
C HIS A 154 29.24 -8.07 15.65
N MET A 155 30.43 -7.47 15.43
CA MET A 155 31.10 -6.64 16.44
C MET A 155 30.26 -5.42 16.84
N LEU A 156 29.62 -4.76 15.86
CA LEU A 156 28.76 -3.61 16.12
C LEU A 156 27.51 -3.98 16.92
N ILE A 157 26.89 -5.11 16.59
CA ILE A 157 25.71 -5.64 17.30
C ILE A 157 26.08 -6.08 18.71
N ALA A 158 27.20 -6.79 18.89
CA ALA A 158 27.72 -7.15 20.19
C ALA A 158 28.03 -5.92 21.07
N SER A 159 28.42 -4.80 20.46
CA SER A 159 28.57 -3.49 21.10
C SER A 159 27.23 -2.77 21.38
N GLY A 160 26.10 -3.39 21.10
CA GLY A 160 24.76 -2.84 21.33
C GLY A 160 24.24 -1.90 20.24
N THR A 161 24.77 -1.99 19.02
CA THR A 161 24.24 -1.27 17.85
C THR A 161 23.15 -2.11 17.18
N MET A 162 21.95 -1.56 17.05
CA MET A 162 20.88 -2.17 16.28
C MET A 162 21.07 -1.81 14.81
N ILE A 163 21.25 -2.82 13.96
CA ILE A 163 21.47 -2.64 12.52
C ILE A 163 20.26 -3.17 11.75
N PHE A 164 19.69 -2.33 10.89
CA PHE A 164 18.59 -2.71 9.99
C PHE A 164 19.03 -2.55 8.54
N LYS A 165 19.03 -3.65 7.78
CA LYS A 165 19.42 -3.65 6.35
C LYS A 165 18.20 -3.80 5.46
N TYR A 166 17.82 -2.72 4.78
CA TYR A 166 16.73 -2.71 3.81
C TYR A 166 17.28 -2.65 2.39
N PHE A 167 16.86 -3.60 1.56
CA PHE A 167 17.10 -3.57 0.12
C PHE A 167 15.81 -3.20 -0.60
N LEU A 168 15.81 -2.01 -1.23
CA LEU A 168 14.69 -1.51 -1.99
C LEU A 168 14.73 -2.12 -3.40
N ASP A 169 13.85 -3.09 -3.64
CA ASP A 169 13.71 -3.75 -4.92
C ASP A 169 12.68 -3.03 -5.78
N VAL A 170 13.01 -2.78 -7.04
CA VAL A 170 12.16 -2.07 -8.00
C VAL A 170 12.19 -2.87 -9.29
N GLY A 171 11.03 -3.14 -9.89
CA GLY A 171 10.96 -3.85 -11.15
C GLY A 171 11.65 -3.09 -12.29
N LYS A 172 12.19 -3.83 -13.28
CA LYS A 172 12.95 -3.28 -14.42
C LYS A 172 12.17 -2.19 -15.16
N ASP A 173 10.89 -2.43 -15.44
CA ASP A 173 10.02 -1.47 -16.13
C ASP A 173 9.78 -0.21 -15.30
N GLU A 174 9.57 -0.37 -13.99
CA GLU A 174 9.37 0.75 -13.08
C GLU A 174 10.66 1.57 -12.92
N GLN A 175 11.83 0.92 -12.88
CA GLN A 175 13.12 1.59 -12.88
C GLN A 175 13.28 2.47 -14.13
N LYS A 176 13.09 1.87 -15.32
CA LYS A 176 13.15 2.57 -16.61
C LYS A 176 12.19 3.76 -16.65
N ARG A 177 10.94 3.55 -16.24
CA ARG A 177 9.91 4.61 -16.18
C ARG A 177 10.33 5.76 -15.25
N ARG A 178 10.96 5.47 -14.12
CA ARG A 178 11.43 6.49 -13.16
C ARG A 178 12.61 7.28 -13.68
N ILE A 179 13.57 6.63 -14.35
CA ILE A 179 14.73 7.30 -14.96
C ILE A 179 14.24 8.21 -16.08
N LEU A 180 13.36 7.73 -16.96
CA LEU A 180 12.79 8.56 -18.03
C LEU A 180 12.04 9.78 -17.48
N ARG A 181 11.26 9.59 -16.41
CA ARG A 181 10.57 10.71 -15.75
C ARG A 181 11.53 11.74 -15.14
N ARG A 182 12.71 11.34 -14.67
CA ARG A 182 13.71 12.30 -14.15
C ARG A 182 14.29 13.17 -15.26
N LYS A 183 14.43 12.64 -16.48
CA LYS A 183 14.90 13.40 -17.66
C LYS A 183 13.94 14.54 -18.03
N THR A 184 12.65 14.40 -17.72
CA THR A 184 11.61 15.39 -18.07
C THR A 184 11.14 16.27 -16.90
N ASP A 185 11.65 16.06 -15.69
CA ASP A 185 11.21 16.77 -14.47
C ASP A 185 12.34 17.68 -13.94
N PRO A 186 12.25 19.01 -14.13
CA PRO A 186 13.31 19.96 -13.77
C PRO A 186 13.77 19.86 -12.31
N LEU A 187 12.85 19.53 -11.38
CA LEU A 187 13.15 19.40 -9.96
C LEU A 187 13.88 18.10 -9.59
N ARG A 188 14.04 17.18 -10.56
CA ARG A 188 14.64 15.86 -10.36
C ARG A 188 15.79 15.56 -11.32
N MET A 189 16.11 16.47 -12.25
CA MET A 189 17.21 16.28 -13.20
C MET A 189 18.55 16.05 -12.51
N TRP A 190 18.81 16.75 -11.39
CA TRP A 190 20.03 16.57 -10.59
C TRP A 190 20.22 15.14 -10.05
N LYS A 191 19.17 14.31 -10.03
CA LYS A 191 19.22 12.90 -9.59
C LYS A 191 19.70 11.94 -10.68
N LEU A 192 19.98 12.45 -11.89
CA LEU A 192 20.52 11.66 -12.98
C LEU A 192 22.03 11.60 -12.88
N SER A 193 22.56 10.38 -12.97
CA SER A 193 23.99 10.13 -13.09
C SER A 193 24.32 9.58 -14.48
N PRO A 194 25.51 9.84 -15.04
CA PRO A 194 25.99 9.14 -16.24
C PRO A 194 25.97 7.61 -16.10
N ILE A 195 25.98 7.10 -14.86
CA ILE A 195 25.94 5.67 -14.54
C ILE A 195 24.52 5.10 -14.65
N ASP A 196 23.47 5.94 -14.55
CA ASP A 196 22.08 5.47 -14.54
C ASP A 196 21.70 4.74 -15.83
N ASP A 197 22.12 5.26 -17.00
CA ASP A 197 21.82 4.61 -18.28
C ASP A 197 22.59 3.28 -18.43
N LYS A 198 23.84 3.20 -17.93
CA LYS A 198 24.59 1.93 -17.85
C LYS A 198 23.98 0.93 -16.88
N SER A 199 23.36 1.41 -15.80
CA SER A 199 22.70 0.55 -14.81
C SER A 199 21.50 -0.20 -15.39
N LEU A 200 20.83 0.38 -16.39
CA LEU A 200 19.71 -0.26 -17.09
C LEU A 200 20.19 -1.38 -18.03
N SER A 201 21.33 -1.21 -18.70
CA SER A 201 21.90 -2.26 -19.55
C SER A 201 22.46 -3.41 -18.72
N LEU A 202 23.09 -3.11 -17.57
CA LEU A 202 23.70 -4.10 -16.68
C LEU A 202 22.72 -4.72 -15.66
N TRP A 203 21.45 -4.83 -16.04
CA TRP A 203 20.39 -5.26 -15.11
C TRP A 203 20.69 -6.62 -14.49
N ASN A 204 21.14 -7.59 -15.30
CA ASN A 204 21.37 -8.97 -14.90
C ASN A 204 22.61 -9.08 -14.00
N GLU A 205 23.67 -8.34 -14.32
CA GLU A 205 24.92 -8.27 -13.58
C GLU A 205 24.69 -7.68 -12.19
N TYR A 206 23.83 -6.65 -12.09
CA TYR A 206 23.36 -6.15 -10.81
C TYR A 206 22.53 -7.18 -10.05
N THR A 207 21.62 -7.89 -10.71
CA THR A 207 20.82 -8.96 -10.07
C THR A 207 21.74 -10.01 -9.45
N GLU A 208 22.70 -10.52 -10.23
CA GLU A 208 23.66 -11.52 -9.78
C GLU A 208 24.52 -11.02 -8.61
N ALA A 209 24.99 -9.76 -8.68
CA ALA A 209 25.76 -9.15 -7.60
C ALA A 209 24.95 -9.04 -6.30
N PHE A 210 23.68 -8.64 -6.38
CA PHE A 210 22.80 -8.55 -5.21
C PHE A 210 22.44 -9.92 -4.64
N GLU A 211 22.14 -10.92 -5.48
CA GLU A 211 21.90 -12.29 -5.01
C GLU A 211 23.13 -12.85 -4.27
N LYS A 212 24.34 -12.66 -4.82
CA LYS A 212 25.58 -13.04 -4.15
C LYS A 212 25.79 -12.29 -2.84
N MET A 213 25.48 -10.99 -2.81
CA MET A 213 25.54 -10.19 -1.60
C MET A 213 24.61 -10.75 -0.51
N PHE A 214 23.34 -11.02 -0.83
CA PHE A 214 22.39 -11.58 0.12
C PHE A 214 22.83 -12.94 0.63
N ALA A 215 23.16 -13.87 -0.27
CA ALA A 215 23.57 -15.22 0.07
C ALA A 215 24.79 -15.27 1.02
N ARG A 216 25.68 -14.28 0.94
CA ARG A 216 26.91 -14.23 1.73
C ARG A 216 26.82 -13.39 3.00
N THR A 217 25.86 -12.46 3.08
CA THR A 217 25.82 -11.44 4.14
C THR A 217 24.47 -11.37 4.88
N HIS A 218 23.51 -12.20 4.49
CA HIS A 218 22.31 -12.45 5.29
C HIS A 218 22.68 -13.36 6.46
N THR A 219 22.48 -12.87 7.69
CA THR A 219 22.69 -13.64 8.92
C THR A 219 21.46 -13.55 9.82
N HIS A 220 21.34 -14.46 10.77
CA HIS A 220 20.23 -14.45 11.73
C HIS A 220 20.22 -13.16 12.58
N PHE A 221 21.40 -12.67 12.98
CA PHE A 221 21.52 -11.47 13.81
C PHE A 221 21.45 -10.15 13.01
N CYS A 222 21.71 -10.19 11.71
CA CYS A 222 21.66 -9.02 10.83
C CYS A 222 21.02 -9.41 9.48
N PRO A 223 19.71 -9.67 9.45
CA PRO A 223 19.03 -10.15 8.25
C PRO A 223 18.89 -9.05 7.21
N TRP A 224 18.95 -9.45 5.95
CA TRP A 224 18.50 -8.62 4.82
C TRP A 224 16.98 -8.63 4.72
N ILE A 225 16.40 -7.43 4.69
CA ILE A 225 14.98 -7.20 4.48
C ILE A 225 14.77 -6.67 3.06
N LEU A 226 14.06 -7.42 2.24
CA LEU A 226 13.72 -7.04 0.88
C LEU A 226 12.41 -6.27 0.89
N VAL A 227 12.34 -5.20 0.09
CA VAL A 227 11.17 -4.32 0.03
C VAL A 227 10.76 -4.06 -1.41
N ASN A 228 9.56 -4.48 -1.80
CA ASN A 228 8.97 -4.09 -3.07
C ASN A 228 8.65 -2.59 -3.07
N THR A 229 9.28 -1.86 -3.98
CA THR A 229 9.15 -0.41 -4.07
C THR A 229 8.40 0.08 -5.30
N ASN A 230 7.74 -0.79 -6.07
CA ASN A 230 6.98 -0.36 -7.26
C ASN A 230 5.95 0.72 -6.91
N ASP A 231 5.27 0.54 -5.77
CA ASP A 231 4.55 1.59 -5.07
C ASP A 231 5.37 2.14 -3.88
N LYS A 232 5.94 3.34 -4.08
CA LYS A 232 6.76 4.01 -3.06
C LYS A 232 6.03 4.25 -1.75
N LYS A 233 4.71 4.47 -1.78
CA LYS A 233 3.94 4.79 -0.58
C LYS A 233 3.77 3.55 0.30
N ARG A 234 3.37 2.44 -0.32
CA ARG A 234 3.32 1.13 0.34
C ARG A 234 4.67 0.77 0.93
N ALA A 235 5.76 0.93 0.17
CA ALA A 235 7.10 0.64 0.65
C ALA A 235 7.47 1.43 1.92
N ARG A 236 7.20 2.74 1.94
CA ARG A 236 7.52 3.60 3.10
C ARG A 236 6.75 3.21 4.35
N LEU A 237 5.43 3.01 4.22
CA LEU A 237 4.60 2.57 5.35
C LEU A 237 5.11 1.24 5.90
N ASN A 238 5.38 0.28 5.03
CA ASN A 238 5.80 -1.05 5.48
C ASN A 238 7.23 -1.09 6.04
N ILE A 239 8.15 -0.25 5.56
CA ILE A 239 9.48 -0.09 6.19
C ILE A 239 9.34 0.51 7.58
N ALA A 240 8.48 1.53 7.77
CA ALA A 240 8.23 2.09 9.09
C ALA A 240 7.61 1.05 10.03
N ARG A 241 6.61 0.29 9.56
CA ARG A 241 5.97 -0.80 10.31
C ARG A 241 7.00 -1.87 10.71
N ASP A 242 7.80 -2.35 9.77
CA ASP A 242 8.85 -3.35 10.03
C ASP A 242 9.86 -2.87 11.08
N LEU A 243 10.39 -1.65 10.93
CA LEU A 243 11.33 -1.05 11.88
C LEU A 243 10.72 -0.95 13.29
N LEU A 244 9.52 -0.37 13.39
CA LEU A 244 8.83 -0.18 14.68
C LEU A 244 8.41 -1.52 15.30
N SER A 245 8.12 -2.54 14.49
CA SER A 245 7.72 -3.85 14.99
C SER A 245 8.87 -4.55 15.72
N LYS A 246 10.10 -4.42 15.20
CA LYS A 246 11.31 -5.11 15.69
C LYS A 246 11.93 -4.51 16.95
N ILE A 247 11.57 -3.28 17.29
CA ILE A 247 12.12 -2.58 18.46
C ILE A 247 11.06 -2.52 19.54
N ASP A 248 11.42 -2.92 20.75
CA ASP A 248 10.59 -2.76 21.93
C ASP A 248 10.92 -1.43 22.63
N TYR A 249 10.12 -0.40 22.35
CA TYR A 249 10.28 0.95 22.88
C TYR A 249 9.09 1.32 23.78
N GLU A 250 9.33 2.25 24.71
CA GLU A 250 8.30 2.72 25.64
C GLU A 250 7.09 3.34 24.92
N GLU A 251 5.90 3.15 25.49
CA GLU A 251 4.64 3.73 25.00
C GLU A 251 4.23 3.32 23.58
N LYS A 252 4.79 2.23 23.06
CA LYS A 252 4.42 1.62 21.78
C LYS A 252 2.92 1.32 21.71
N ASP A 253 2.21 1.98 20.79
CA ASP A 253 0.75 1.88 20.67
C ASP A 253 0.33 0.97 19.52
N GLN A 254 0.27 -0.33 19.81
CA GLN A 254 -0.21 -1.34 18.85
C GLN A 254 -1.74 -1.45 18.78
N THR A 255 -2.46 -0.68 19.60
CA THR A 255 -3.93 -0.66 19.64
C THR A 255 -4.56 0.38 18.75
N ARG A 256 -3.77 1.34 18.26
CA ARG A 256 -4.22 2.38 17.32
C ARG A 256 -3.37 2.43 16.06
N VAL A 257 -2.13 1.99 16.12
CA VAL A 257 -1.19 2.02 14.99
C VAL A 257 -0.86 0.59 14.56
N CYS A 258 -1.17 0.26 13.32
CA CYS A 258 -0.78 -1.02 12.76
C CYS A 258 0.74 -1.03 12.54
N LEU A 259 1.45 -1.91 13.26
CA LEU A 259 2.88 -2.15 13.08
C LEU A 259 3.18 -3.44 12.30
N LEU A 260 2.16 -4.11 11.75
CA LEU A 260 2.33 -5.35 11.00
C LEU A 260 2.67 -5.04 9.54
N PRO A 261 3.92 -5.26 9.08
CA PRO A 261 4.24 -5.07 7.68
C PRO A 261 3.45 -6.03 6.79
N ASP A 262 3.14 -5.60 5.57
CA ASP A 262 2.54 -6.42 4.52
C ASP A 262 3.60 -7.40 3.97
N PRO A 263 3.43 -8.73 4.13
CA PRO A 263 4.43 -9.72 3.71
C PRO A 263 4.64 -9.75 2.20
N HIS A 264 3.69 -9.23 1.40
CA HIS A 264 3.86 -9.09 -0.04
C HIS A 264 4.71 -7.87 -0.44
N ILE A 265 4.99 -6.97 0.51
CA ILE A 265 5.77 -5.74 0.28
C ILE A 265 7.11 -5.80 0.99
N VAL A 266 7.17 -6.37 2.19
CA VAL A 266 8.38 -6.49 3.00
C VAL A 266 8.52 -7.92 3.48
N TRP A 267 9.67 -8.54 3.22
CA TRP A 267 9.96 -9.91 3.63
C TRP A 267 11.46 -10.08 3.90
N GLN A 268 11.83 -11.08 4.71
CA GLN A 268 13.23 -11.41 4.89
C GLN A 268 13.76 -12.17 3.68
N TYR A 269 15.05 -12.02 3.36
CA TYR A 269 15.65 -12.78 2.26
C TYR A 269 15.54 -14.31 2.44
N SER A 270 15.59 -14.83 3.67
CA SER A 270 15.37 -16.25 3.98
C SER A 270 13.95 -16.74 3.68
N GLU A 271 12.98 -15.84 3.68
CA GLU A 271 11.57 -16.10 3.39
C GLU A 271 11.26 -15.91 1.90
N TYR A 272 12.28 -15.67 1.06
CA TYR A 272 12.12 -15.40 -0.36
C TYR A 272 11.49 -16.59 -1.08
N GLN A 273 10.17 -16.58 -1.16
CA GLN A 273 9.43 -17.29 -2.18
C GLN A 273 9.55 -16.47 -3.46
N HIS A 274 9.69 -17.11 -4.62
CA HIS A 274 9.60 -16.43 -5.92
C HIS A 274 8.20 -15.82 -6.08
N HIS A 275 7.93 -14.70 -5.42
CA HIS A 275 6.76 -13.89 -5.64
C HIS A 275 7.02 -13.12 -6.94
N SER A 276 6.70 -13.77 -8.07
CA SER A 276 6.84 -13.16 -9.40
C SER A 276 5.93 -11.96 -9.60
N ASP A 277 4.92 -11.80 -8.75
CA ASP A 277 3.81 -10.91 -9.01
C ASP A 277 3.97 -9.60 -8.22
N ASP A 278 4.07 -8.49 -8.96
CA ASP A 278 4.03 -7.14 -8.38
C ASP A 278 2.69 -6.94 -7.64
N PRO A 279 2.71 -6.65 -6.32
CA PRO A 279 1.50 -6.43 -5.53
C PRO A 279 0.62 -5.30 -6.07
N THR A 280 1.18 -4.36 -6.83
CA THR A 280 0.44 -3.30 -7.51
C THR A 280 -0.42 -3.84 -8.66
N GLN A 281 0.10 -4.84 -9.39
CA GLN A 281 -0.63 -5.51 -10.46
C GLN A 281 -1.75 -6.38 -9.91
N GLU A 282 -1.56 -6.98 -8.75
CA GLU A 282 -2.60 -7.75 -8.07
C GLU A 282 -3.80 -6.87 -7.72
N ILE A 283 -3.57 -5.68 -7.14
CA ILE A 283 -4.64 -4.71 -6.88
C ILE A 283 -5.37 -4.31 -8.17
N LEU A 284 -4.64 -4.14 -9.28
CA LEU A 284 -5.24 -3.86 -10.58
C LEU A 284 -6.13 -5.01 -11.09
N ARG A 285 -5.71 -6.25 -10.87
CA ARG A 285 -6.50 -7.44 -11.21
C ARG A 285 -7.80 -7.46 -10.42
N GLN A 286 -7.74 -7.24 -9.10
CA GLN A 286 -8.91 -7.16 -8.23
C GLN A 286 -9.90 -6.06 -8.66
N PHE A 287 -9.41 -4.88 -9.06
CA PHE A 287 -10.27 -3.84 -9.62
C PHE A 287 -10.96 -4.26 -10.93
N LYS A 288 -10.25 -4.96 -11.83
CA LYS A 288 -10.83 -5.46 -13.09
C LYS A 288 -11.90 -6.52 -12.82
N GLU A 289 -11.65 -7.42 -11.88
CA GLU A 289 -12.59 -8.47 -11.48
C GLU A 289 -13.84 -7.90 -10.83
N ARG A 290 -13.70 -6.96 -9.88
CA ARG A 290 -14.85 -6.25 -9.29
C ARG A 290 -15.68 -5.52 -10.34
N LYS A 291 -15.05 -4.82 -11.29
CA LYS A 291 -15.77 -4.17 -12.41
C LYS A 291 -16.51 -5.17 -13.30
N LYS A 292 -15.95 -6.36 -13.56
CA LYS A 292 -16.62 -7.42 -14.32
C LYS A 292 -17.80 -7.98 -13.53
N ALA A 293 -17.64 -8.22 -12.24
CA ALA A 293 -18.71 -8.68 -11.35
C ALA A 293 -19.86 -7.66 -11.27
N GLU A 294 -19.57 -6.38 -11.04
CA GLU A 294 -20.57 -5.28 -11.03
C GLU A 294 -21.33 -5.21 -12.37
N LYS A 295 -20.66 -5.37 -13.52
CA LYS A 295 -21.31 -5.41 -14.84
C LYS A 295 -22.19 -6.63 -15.01
N SER A 296 -21.75 -7.80 -14.54
CA SER A 296 -22.53 -9.04 -14.59
C SER A 296 -23.78 -8.92 -13.72
N GLN A 297 -23.64 -8.40 -12.51
CA GLN A 297 -24.75 -8.17 -11.59
C GLN A 297 -25.76 -7.18 -12.17
N LYS A 298 -25.31 -6.02 -12.68
CA LYS A 298 -26.20 -5.06 -13.36
C LYS A 298 -26.97 -5.66 -14.54
N LYS A 299 -26.37 -6.60 -15.29
CA LYS A 299 -27.07 -7.32 -16.37
C LYS A 299 -28.12 -8.28 -15.82
N LYS A 300 -27.82 -9.00 -14.73
CA LYS A 300 -28.78 -9.88 -14.04
C LYS A 300 -29.95 -9.07 -13.46
N ASP A 301 -29.66 -7.97 -12.78
CA ASP A 301 -30.67 -7.08 -12.18
C ASP A 301 -31.59 -6.49 -13.26
N LYS A 302 -31.03 -6.02 -14.38
CA LYS A 302 -31.85 -5.55 -15.53
C LYS A 302 -32.73 -6.65 -16.11
N LYS A 303 -32.24 -7.88 -16.19
CA LYS A 303 -33.01 -9.03 -16.69
C LYS A 303 -34.13 -9.40 -15.71
N LEU A 304 -33.87 -9.33 -14.40
CA LEU A 304 -34.86 -9.56 -13.35
C LEU A 304 -35.95 -8.49 -13.39
N GLN A 305 -35.57 -7.20 -13.41
CA GLN A 305 -36.50 -6.08 -13.54
C GLN A 305 -37.35 -6.17 -14.82
N ALA A 306 -36.76 -6.57 -15.95
CA ALA A 306 -37.51 -6.77 -17.19
C ALA A 306 -38.51 -7.95 -17.09
N LYS A 307 -38.18 -8.99 -16.32
CA LYS A 307 -39.09 -10.12 -16.05
C LYS A 307 -40.23 -9.69 -15.13
N GLU A 308 -39.92 -9.02 -14.03
CA GLU A 308 -40.91 -8.46 -13.09
C GLU A 308 -41.86 -7.48 -13.78
N GLN A 309 -41.35 -6.59 -14.63
CA GLN A 309 -42.20 -5.67 -15.42
C GLN A 309 -43.11 -6.41 -16.41
N LYS A 310 -42.66 -7.51 -17.01
CA LYS A 310 -43.50 -8.34 -17.88
C LYS A 310 -44.60 -9.05 -17.07
N GLU A 311 -44.26 -9.65 -15.92
CA GLU A 311 -45.24 -10.29 -15.03
C GLU A 311 -46.27 -9.29 -14.50
N LEU A 312 -45.84 -8.09 -14.10
CA LEU A 312 -46.75 -7.02 -13.65
C LEU A 312 -47.69 -6.56 -14.77
N LYS A 313 -47.22 -6.48 -16.02
CA LYS A 313 -48.06 -6.17 -17.18
C LYS A 313 -49.10 -7.25 -17.44
N ILE A 314 -48.72 -8.53 -17.31
CA ILE A 314 -49.64 -9.67 -17.46
C ILE A 314 -50.70 -9.63 -16.35
N LEU A 315 -50.32 -9.37 -15.11
CA LEU A 315 -51.25 -9.28 -13.98
C LEU A 315 -52.28 -8.16 -14.19
N LYS A 316 -51.82 -6.96 -14.60
CA LYS A 316 -52.69 -5.83 -14.91
C LYS A 316 -53.64 -6.10 -16.08
N ALA A 317 -53.18 -6.82 -17.10
CA ALA A 317 -54.03 -7.21 -18.22
C ALA A 317 -55.15 -8.18 -17.76
N LYS A 318 -54.81 -9.17 -16.92
CA LYS A 318 -55.78 -10.09 -16.32
C LYS A 318 -56.78 -9.36 -15.42
N GLU A 319 -56.33 -8.41 -14.60
CA GLU A 319 -57.24 -7.57 -13.79
C GLU A 319 -58.21 -6.75 -14.64
N GLN A 320 -57.75 -6.23 -15.79
CA GLN A 320 -58.61 -5.50 -16.73
C GLN A 320 -59.61 -6.42 -17.43
N GLU A 321 -59.23 -7.65 -17.77
CA GLU A 321 -60.16 -8.66 -18.30
C GLU A 321 -61.23 -9.03 -17.27
N VAL A 322 -60.84 -9.33 -16.03
CA VAL A 322 -61.79 -9.64 -14.94
C VAL A 322 -62.74 -8.45 -14.69
N LYS A 323 -62.25 -7.21 -14.70
CA LYS A 323 -63.10 -6.01 -14.61
C LYS A 323 -64.07 -5.88 -15.78
N LYS A 324 -63.65 -6.24 -17.00
CA LYS A 324 -64.53 -6.24 -18.19
C LYS A 324 -65.59 -7.34 -18.13
N GLU A 325 -65.25 -8.53 -17.62
CA GLU A 325 -66.19 -9.62 -17.42
C GLU A 325 -67.22 -9.30 -16.33
N LEU A 326 -66.78 -8.72 -15.21
CA LEU A 326 -67.68 -8.22 -14.16
C LEU A 326 -68.63 -7.12 -14.70
N ALA A 327 -68.12 -6.19 -15.52
CA ALA A 327 -68.94 -5.16 -16.16
C ALA A 327 -69.95 -5.71 -17.20
N LYS A 328 -69.66 -6.87 -17.82
CA LYS A 328 -70.63 -7.59 -18.67
C LYS A 328 -71.69 -8.30 -17.83
N SER A 329 -71.31 -8.98 -16.75
CA SER A 329 -72.27 -9.63 -15.82
C SER A 329 -73.20 -8.64 -15.10
N GLY A 330 -72.74 -7.40 -14.86
CA GLY A 330 -73.55 -6.29 -14.33
C GLY A 330 -74.53 -5.67 -15.35
N LYS A 331 -74.38 -5.96 -16.65
CA LYS A 331 -75.34 -5.55 -17.69
C LYS A 331 -76.44 -6.58 -17.93
N ASP A 332 -76.16 -7.87 -17.73
CA ASP A 332 -77.16 -8.94 -17.84
C ASP A 332 -78.18 -8.93 -16.68
N SER A 333 -77.80 -8.40 -15.52
CA SER A 333 -78.73 -8.17 -14.39
C SER A 333 -79.67 -6.98 -14.63
N LYS A 334 -79.27 -5.97 -15.42
CA LYS A 334 -80.14 -4.83 -15.79
C LYS A 334 -81.10 -5.10 -16.97
N GLN A 335 -80.90 -6.18 -17.74
CA GLN A 335 -81.83 -6.57 -18.80
C GLN A 335 -82.96 -7.52 -18.34
N LYS A 336 -82.93 -8.01 -17.09
CA LYS A 336 -84.01 -8.86 -16.53
C LYS A 336 -85.12 -8.12 -15.77
N GLU A 337 -85.01 -6.81 -15.55
CA GLU A 337 -86.06 -6.02 -14.88
C GLU A 337 -87.02 -5.28 -15.84
N LEU A 338 -86.90 -5.46 -17.16
CA LEU A 338 -87.82 -4.90 -18.15
C LEU A 338 -88.84 -5.95 -18.61
N LYS A 339 -89.71 -6.43 -17.71
CA LYS A 339 -90.99 -7.09 -18.04
C LYS A 339 -91.86 -7.27 -16.78
N ALA A 340 -92.63 -6.24 -16.43
CA ALA A 340 -93.89 -6.36 -15.70
C ALA A 340 -94.77 -5.12 -16.02
N PRO A 341 -96.11 -5.25 -16.11
CA PRO A 341 -96.97 -4.26 -16.75
C PRO A 341 -97.41 -3.13 -15.82
N LYS A 342 -97.76 -2.02 -16.48
CA LYS A 342 -98.36 -0.78 -15.95
C LYS A 342 -99.65 -1.06 -15.18
N GLU A 343 -99.78 -0.49 -13.97
CA GLU A 343 -101.06 -0.10 -13.39
C GLU A 343 -100.91 1.16 -12.50
N ASN A 344 -101.95 1.98 -12.55
CA ASN A 344 -102.28 3.19 -11.78
C ASN A 344 -101.53 4.52 -12.00
N LYS A 345 -102.25 5.41 -12.72
CA LYS A 345 -102.22 6.86 -12.59
C LYS A 345 -103.00 7.31 -11.34
N GLU A 346 -102.72 8.55 -10.95
CA GLU A 346 -103.50 9.50 -10.14
C GLU A 346 -103.17 9.63 -8.65
N SER A 347 -102.38 10.67 -8.34
CA SER A 347 -102.80 11.86 -7.56
C SER A 347 -101.55 12.69 -7.22
N LYS A 348 -101.20 13.69 -8.03
CA LYS A 348 -101.38 15.13 -7.77
C LYS A 348 -100.87 15.66 -6.41
N ALA A 349 -99.84 16.50 -6.55
CA ALA A 349 -99.74 17.88 -6.05
C ALA A 349 -98.88 18.13 -4.81
N ASN A 350 -97.91 19.06 -5.01
CA ASN A 350 -97.41 20.11 -4.11
C ASN A 350 -96.83 19.67 -2.75
N GLN A 351 -95.68 20.18 -2.29
CA GLN A 351 -95.11 21.50 -2.46
C GLN A 351 -93.63 21.45 -2.03
N GLU A 352 -92.79 22.18 -2.76
CA GLU A 352 -91.43 22.51 -2.35
C GLU A 352 -91.42 23.33 -1.06
N SER A 353 -90.54 22.99 -0.12
CA SER A 353 -89.54 23.90 0.47
C SER A 353 -89.00 23.33 1.79
N LYS A 354 -87.70 23.05 1.81
CA LYS A 354 -86.72 23.73 2.67
C LYS A 354 -85.42 22.93 2.69
N ALA A 355 -84.40 23.51 2.07
CA ALA A 355 -83.03 23.32 2.46
C ALA A 355 -82.85 23.81 3.91
N LYS A 356 -82.19 23.02 4.75
CA LYS A 356 -80.97 23.37 5.49
C LYS A 356 -80.67 22.36 6.61
N ASP A 357 -79.38 22.01 6.65
CA ASP A 357 -78.56 21.66 7.81
C ASP A 357 -78.90 20.39 8.60
N SER A 358 -78.07 19.36 8.41
CA SER A 358 -77.32 18.63 9.46
C SER A 358 -76.23 17.78 8.83
#